data_AF-J0Z5R1-F1
#
_entry.id   AF-J0Z5R1-F1
#
_cell.length_a   1.000
_cell.length_b   1.000
_cell.length_c   1.000
_cell.angle_alpha   90.00
_cell.angle_beta   90.00
_cell.angle_gamma   90.00
#
_symmetry.space_group_name_H-M   'P 1'
#
loop_
_entity.id
_entity.type
_entity.pdbx_description
1 polymer ?
#
loop_
_entity_poly.entity_id
_entity_poly.type
_entity_poly.pdbx_seq_one_letter_code
_entity_poly.pdbx_strand_id
1 'polypeptide(L)' 'MTENDILLTDRESAKLLHMSVSTFRRHVTNGSLPKP' A
#
# COMPACT_ATOMS: atom_id res chain seq x y z
N MET A 1 1.38 14.39 -17.29
CA MET A 1 1.93 13.64 -16.14
C MET A 1 1.09 14.03 -14.96
N THR A 2 0.25 13.11 -14.50
CA THR A 2 -0.82 13.36 -13.52
C THR A 2 -0.21 13.48 -12.13
N GLU A 3 -0.62 14.50 -11.37
CA GLU A 3 -0.26 14.80 -9.97
C GLU A 3 -0.45 13.67 -8.94
N ASN A 4 -0.84 12.46 -9.37
CA ASN A 4 -1.18 11.32 -8.53
C ASN A 4 -0.10 10.22 -8.45
N ASP A 5 1.09 10.44 -9.01
CA ASP A 5 2.24 9.54 -8.83
C ASP A 5 2.95 9.82 -7.48
N ILE A 6 2.16 9.99 -6.42
CA ILE A 6 2.67 10.02 -5.06
C ILE A 6 2.97 8.56 -4.71
N LEU A 7 4.25 8.17 -4.82
CA LEU A 7 4.73 6.88 -4.32
C LEU A 7 4.41 6.81 -2.82
N LEU A 8 3.35 6.09 -2.49
CA LEU A 8 2.91 5.93 -1.11
C LEU A 8 3.91 5.03 -0.40
N THR A 9 4.13 5.26 0.88
CA THR A 9 4.89 4.29 1.70
C THR A 9 3.95 3.18 2.15
N ASP A 10 4.49 2.01 2.50
CA ASP A 10 3.71 0.91 3.12
C ASP A 10 2.78 1.41 4.24
N ARG A 11 3.24 2.41 5.01
CA ARG A 11 2.48 2.97 6.14
C ARG A 11 1.27 3.77 5.68
N GLU A 12 1.46 4.62 4.68
CA GLU A 12 0.38 5.43 4.12
C GLU A 12 -0.64 4.53 3.40
N SER A 13 -0.17 3.56 2.62
CA SER A 13 -1.02 2.57 1.96
C SER A 13 -1.82 1.73 2.95
N ALA A 14 -1.19 1.25 4.03
CA ALA A 14 -1.89 0.52 5.08
C ALA A 14 -2.94 1.39 5.79
N LYS A 15 -2.63 2.67 6.04
CA LYS A 15 -3.54 3.63 6.67
C LYS A 15 -4.77 3.91 5.78
N LEU A 16 -4.57 4.09 4.47
CA LEU A 16 -5.66 4.30 3.50
C LEU A 16 -6.61 3.10 3.43
N LEU A 17 -6.08 1.90 3.57
CA LEU A 17 -6.86 0.67 3.55
C LEU A 17 -7.33 0.24 4.95
N HIS A 18 -7.17 1.11 5.96
CA HIS A 18 -7.57 0.87 7.35
C HIS A 18 -7.05 -0.46 7.94
N MET A 19 -5.81 -0.82 7.59
CA MET A 19 -5.18 -2.06 8.04
C MET A 19 -3.80 -1.80 8.66
N SER A 20 -3.28 -2.82 9.35
CA SER A 20 -1.90 -2.79 9.85
C SER A 20 -0.89 -2.96 8.72
N VAL A 21 0.31 -2.38 8.87
CA VAL A 21 1.40 -2.49 7.89
C VAL A 21 1.81 -3.93 7.63
N SER A 22 1.80 -4.78 8.66
CA SER A 22 2.08 -6.21 8.54
C SER A 22 1.06 -6.92 7.65
N THR A 23 -0.23 -6.62 7.83
CA THR A 23 -1.33 -7.15 7.01
C THR A 23 -1.19 -6.67 5.57
N PHE A 24 -0.95 -5.38 5.37
CA PHE A 24 -0.73 -4.79 4.05
C PHE A 24 0.43 -5.47 3.31
N ARG A 25 1.61 -5.58 3.96
CA ARG A 25 2.77 -6.26 3.38
C ARG A 25 2.46 -7.71 3.03
N ARG A 26 1.73 -8.43 3.88
CA ARG A 26 1.31 -9.81 3.58
C ARG A 26 0.47 -9.87 2.30
N HIS A 27 -0.47 -8.94 2.11
CA HIS A 27 -1.27 -8.89 0.88
C HIS A 27 -0.44 -8.53 -0.35
N VAL A 28 0.53 -7.60 -0.22
CA VAL A 28 1.46 -7.27 -1.30
C VAL A 28 2.33 -8.47 -1.66
N THR A 29 2.89 -9.18 -0.67
CA THR A 29 3.68 -10.40 -0.89
C THR A 29 2.86 -11.52 -1.52
N ASN A 30 1.58 -11.65 -1.12
CA ASN A 30 0.66 -12.62 -1.69
C ASN A 30 0.11 -12.20 -3.07
N GLY A 31 0.49 -11.01 -3.58
CA GLY A 31 0.02 -10.47 -4.86
C GLY A 31 -1.45 -10.01 -4.85
N SER A 32 -2.10 -9.95 -3.69
CA SER A 32 -3.48 -9.48 -3.55
C SER A 32 -3.60 -7.95 -3.63
N LEU A 33 -2.53 -7.23 -3.30
CA LEU A 33 -2.45 -5.77 -3.41
C LEU A 33 -1.24 -5.39 -4.26
N PRO A 34 -1.34 -4.31 -5.07
CA PRO A 34 -0.19 -3.76 -5.76
C PRO A 34 0.82 -3.23 -4.74
N LYS A 35 2.09 -3.22 -5.14
CA LYS A 35 3.11 -2.51 -4.37
C LYS A 35 2.74 -1.02 -4.33
N PRO A 36 2.96 -0.37 -3.18
CA PRO A 36 2.90 1.09 -3.09
C PRO A 36 3.74 1.75 -4.17
#